data_AF-A0A970SPM8-F1
#
_entry.id   AF-A0A970SPM8-F1
#
_cell.length_a   1.000
_cell.length_b   1.000
_cell.length_c   1.000
_cell.angle_alpha   90.00
_cell.angle_beta   90.00
_cell.angle_gamma   90.00
#
_symmetry.space_group_name_H-M   'P 1'
#
loop_
_entity.id
_entity.type
_entity.pdbx_description
1 polymer ?
#
loop_
_entity_poly.entity_id
_entity_poly.type
_entity_poly.pdbx_seq_one_letter_code
_entity_poly.pdbx_strand_id
1 'polypeptide(L)'
;MPYVTWIIAFCVLCLPASADSAKPKDMACSDFLKSLYDKTREQWEVAIVQEVKAGRTPAFNKIFVTIKVEDTDSKGKSHTLLYEVSPDYLAIGSDVDFVRIPLTPMAAQPIADHLNCILPTRKMVDQIYKQASIKLPPKPLTENRNSLSTFVEHNRIIESQRVGKPIGSLVAGIKKDVVVTNLLQQRENRVAIYGWHQLDGKPIQPLTTVHVNWYVDYSHGIRLVKRQATLDGKGCDLRDLLKNADLCFLISDEGPIGVPHY
;
A
#
# COMPACT_ATOMS: atom_id res chain seq x y z
N MET A 1 -39.51 43.76 58.62
CA MET A 1 -40.46 43.56 57.50
C MET A 1 -39.98 44.37 56.31
N PRO A 2 -39.91 43.85 55.07
CA PRO A 2 -39.62 42.49 54.61
C PRO A 2 -38.35 42.43 53.71
N TYR A 3 -37.87 41.20 53.49
CA TYR A 3 -36.82 40.83 52.53
C TYR A 3 -37.34 40.91 51.09
N VAL A 4 -36.50 41.39 50.15
CA VAL A 4 -36.73 41.21 48.70
C VAL A 4 -35.50 40.53 48.10
N THR A 5 -35.66 39.27 47.75
CA THR A 5 -34.70 38.43 47.04
C THR A 5 -34.82 38.71 45.55
N TRP A 6 -33.74 39.16 44.91
CA TRP A 6 -33.68 39.29 43.44
C TRP A 6 -33.10 38.00 42.84
N ILE A 7 -33.92 37.27 42.10
CA ILE A 7 -33.51 36.15 41.25
C ILE A 7 -33.02 36.74 39.93
N ILE A 8 -31.72 36.66 39.65
CA ILE A 8 -31.19 36.96 38.32
C ILE A 8 -31.22 35.67 37.50
N ALA A 9 -32.10 35.64 36.50
CA ALA A 9 -32.21 34.56 35.53
C ALA A 9 -30.98 34.56 34.60
N PHE A 10 -30.23 33.45 34.57
CA PHE A 10 -29.22 33.21 33.55
C PHE A 10 -29.92 32.90 32.22
N CYS A 11 -29.90 33.87 31.31
CA CYS A 11 -30.33 33.66 29.93
C CYS A 11 -29.20 32.92 29.19
N VAL A 12 -29.35 31.61 29.02
CA VAL A 12 -28.45 30.82 28.17
C VAL A 12 -28.76 31.17 26.72
N LEU A 13 -27.90 31.99 26.12
CA LEU A 13 -27.85 32.21 24.69
C LEU A 13 -27.45 30.89 24.02
N CYS A 14 -28.43 30.16 23.45
CA CYS A 14 -28.17 29.08 22.52
C CYS A 14 -27.52 29.66 21.26
N LEU A 15 -26.20 29.54 21.16
CA LEU A 15 -25.49 29.66 19.89
C LEU A 15 -26.01 28.54 18.95
N PRO A 16 -26.27 28.81 17.67
CA PRO A 16 -26.65 27.76 16.74
C PRO A 16 -25.47 26.79 16.61
N ALA A 17 -25.75 25.50 16.74
CA ALA A 17 -24.79 24.45 16.45
C ALA A 17 -24.27 24.67 15.02
N SER A 18 -22.96 24.90 14.90
CA SER A 18 -22.24 24.79 13.64
C SER A 18 -22.64 23.46 13.00
N ALA A 19 -23.04 23.49 11.73
CA ALA A 19 -23.23 22.30 10.95
C ALA A 19 -21.93 21.48 10.97
N ASP A 20 -21.90 20.43 11.77
CA ASP A 20 -20.81 19.47 11.81
C ASP A 20 -20.77 18.80 10.44
N SER A 21 -19.86 19.25 9.58
CA SER A 21 -19.45 18.48 8.41
C SER A 21 -18.95 17.15 8.95
N ALA A 22 -19.64 16.04 8.61
CA ALA A 22 -19.26 14.70 9.02
C ALA A 22 -17.74 14.52 8.91
N LYS A 23 -17.09 14.03 9.98
CA LYS A 23 -15.66 13.76 9.96
C LYS A 23 -15.34 12.90 8.73
N PRO A 24 -14.23 13.15 7.99
CA PRO A 24 -13.89 12.42 6.75
C PRO A 24 -13.97 10.89 6.86
N LYS A 25 -13.82 10.36 8.08
CA LYS A 25 -13.88 8.94 8.43
C LYS A 25 -15.24 8.26 8.16
N ASP A 26 -16.34 9.00 8.20
CA ASP A 26 -17.70 8.45 8.01
C ASP A 26 -18.19 8.57 6.56
N MET A 27 -17.41 9.22 5.69
CA MET A 27 -17.71 9.35 4.27
C MET A 27 -17.42 8.03 3.54
N ALA A 28 -18.29 7.66 2.59
CA ALA A 28 -18.01 6.58 1.65
C ALA A 28 -16.68 6.83 0.90
N CYS A 29 -15.92 5.77 0.60
CA CYS A 29 -14.65 5.90 -0.13
C CYS A 29 -14.88 6.55 -1.50
N SER A 30 -15.94 6.10 -2.18
CA SER A 30 -16.35 6.65 -3.48
C SER A 30 -16.61 8.17 -3.44
N ASP A 31 -17.23 8.68 -2.38
CA ASP A 31 -17.51 10.13 -2.25
C ASP A 31 -16.27 10.92 -1.85
N PHE A 32 -15.40 10.34 -1.01
CA PHE A 32 -14.12 10.94 -0.70
C PHE A 32 -13.27 11.10 -1.95
N LEU A 33 -13.14 10.07 -2.79
CA LEU A 33 -12.34 10.17 -4.01
C LEU A 33 -12.92 11.18 -5.01
N LYS A 34 -14.25 11.26 -5.15
CA LYS A 34 -14.91 12.29 -5.98
C LYS A 34 -14.55 13.71 -5.51
N SER A 35 -14.48 13.94 -4.19
CA SER A 35 -14.12 15.25 -3.63
C SER A 35 -12.69 15.70 -3.99
N LEU A 36 -11.86 14.78 -4.51
CA LEU A 36 -10.49 15.03 -4.93
C LEU A 36 -10.34 15.20 -6.45
N TYR A 37 -11.40 15.05 -7.25
CA TYR A 37 -11.29 15.04 -8.72
C TYR A 37 -10.75 16.34 -9.33
N ASP A 38 -11.08 17.48 -8.74
CA ASP A 38 -10.58 18.79 -9.19
C ASP A 38 -9.24 19.18 -8.55
N LYS A 39 -8.62 18.27 -7.78
CA LYS A 39 -7.34 18.53 -7.12
C LYS A 39 -6.17 18.07 -7.98
N THR A 40 -5.06 18.76 -7.83
CA THR A 40 -3.76 18.31 -8.36
C THR A 40 -3.32 17.00 -7.70
N ARG A 41 -2.40 16.29 -8.35
CA ARG A 41 -1.80 15.05 -7.85
C ARG A 41 -1.25 15.19 -6.44
N GLU A 42 -0.48 16.24 -6.22
CA GLU A 42 0.17 16.55 -4.96
C GLU A 42 -0.87 16.75 -3.86
N GLN A 43 -1.95 17.47 -4.16
CA GLN A 43 -3.04 17.72 -3.21
C GLN A 43 -3.82 16.45 -2.86
N TRP A 44 -4.16 15.61 -3.84
CA TRP A 44 -4.90 14.38 -3.55
C TRP A 44 -4.02 13.31 -2.89
N GLU A 45 -2.72 13.22 -3.23
CA GLU A 45 -1.79 12.32 -2.54
C GLU A 45 -1.65 12.70 -1.07
N VAL A 46 -1.50 13.99 -0.76
CA VAL A 46 -1.45 14.47 0.63
C VAL A 46 -2.71 14.08 1.41
N ALA A 47 -3.90 14.30 0.83
CA ALA A 47 -5.16 13.93 1.46
C ALA A 47 -5.27 12.42 1.70
N ILE A 48 -4.89 11.59 0.72
CA ILE A 48 -4.91 10.13 0.82
C ILE A 48 -3.94 9.64 1.89
N VAL A 49 -2.71 10.17 1.92
CA VAL A 49 -1.70 9.82 2.92
C VAL A 49 -2.21 10.12 4.33
N GLN A 50 -2.85 11.28 4.54
CA GLN A 50 -3.44 11.64 5.83
C GLN A 50 -4.53 10.66 6.26
N GLU A 51 -5.47 10.34 5.37
CA GLU A 51 -6.57 9.41 5.66
C GLU A 51 -6.09 7.98 5.95
N VAL A 52 -5.12 7.49 5.17
CA VAL A 52 -4.52 6.17 5.41
C VAL A 52 -3.82 6.12 6.76
N LYS A 53 -3.03 7.16 7.11
CA LYS A 53 -2.38 7.27 8.43
C LYS A 53 -3.39 7.42 9.57
N ALA A 54 -4.55 8.02 9.32
CA ALA A 54 -5.67 8.05 10.26
C ALA A 54 -6.43 6.69 10.37
N GLY A 55 -5.99 5.67 9.63
CA GLY A 55 -6.50 4.31 9.69
C GLY A 55 -7.68 4.03 8.76
N ARG A 56 -7.97 4.91 7.79
CA ARG A 56 -9.02 4.73 6.77
C ARG A 56 -8.58 3.74 5.68
N THR A 57 -8.36 2.52 6.11
CA THR A 57 -7.99 1.39 5.27
C THR A 57 -8.88 0.22 5.69
N PRO A 58 -9.35 -0.61 4.73
CA PRO A 58 -10.17 -1.77 5.03
C PRO A 58 -9.55 -2.64 6.13
N ALA A 59 -10.38 -3.28 6.95
CA ALA A 59 -9.92 -4.15 8.01
C ALA A 59 -9.14 -5.35 7.43
N PHE A 60 -9.60 -5.89 6.29
CA PHE A 60 -8.90 -6.99 5.63
C PHE A 60 -7.47 -6.62 5.21
N ASN A 61 -7.21 -5.37 4.80
CA ASN A 61 -5.87 -4.91 4.43
C ASN A 61 -4.88 -4.91 5.61
N LYS A 62 -5.39 -4.92 6.85
CA LYS A 62 -4.60 -4.89 8.10
C LYS A 62 -4.26 -6.29 8.63
N ILE A 63 -4.84 -7.35 8.04
CA ILE A 63 -4.58 -8.74 8.42
C ILE A 63 -3.50 -9.30 7.49
N PHE A 64 -2.24 -9.19 7.91
CA PHE A 64 -1.11 -9.60 7.09
C PHE A 64 -1.04 -11.13 6.93
N VAL A 65 -0.49 -11.56 5.80
CA VAL A 65 -0.31 -12.96 5.43
C VAL A 65 1.16 -13.32 5.47
N THR A 66 1.49 -14.45 6.09
CA THR A 66 2.86 -14.95 6.16
C THR A 66 3.30 -15.53 4.83
N ILE A 67 4.47 -15.10 4.37
CA ILE A 67 5.24 -15.66 3.27
C ILE A 67 6.40 -16.43 3.85
N LYS A 68 6.54 -17.70 3.46
CA LYS A 68 7.66 -18.56 3.86
C LYS A 68 8.69 -18.64 2.73
N VAL A 69 9.94 -18.36 3.04
CA VAL A 69 11.08 -18.49 2.12
C VAL A 69 12.07 -19.47 2.72
N GLU A 70 12.46 -20.46 1.94
CA GLU A 70 13.53 -21.41 2.24
C GLU A 70 14.55 -21.33 1.13
N ASP A 71 15.81 -21.07 1.49
CA ASP A 71 16.92 -20.95 0.55
C ASP A 71 18.24 -21.28 1.28
N THR A 72 19.28 -21.60 0.52
CA THR A 72 20.57 -22.08 1.06
C THR A 72 21.66 -21.06 0.80
N ASP A 73 22.47 -20.75 1.81
CA ASP A 73 23.60 -19.83 1.66
C ASP A 73 24.75 -20.43 0.82
N SER A 74 25.75 -19.60 0.51
CA SER A 74 26.94 -20.02 -0.26
C SER A 74 27.79 -21.10 0.44
N LYS A 75 27.56 -21.34 1.74
CA LYS A 75 28.26 -22.34 2.56
C LYS A 75 27.45 -23.62 2.74
N GLY A 76 26.28 -23.73 2.11
CA GLY A 76 25.41 -24.90 2.19
C GLY A 76 24.47 -24.94 3.40
N LYS A 77 24.37 -23.85 4.18
CA LYS A 77 23.44 -23.75 5.31
C LYS A 77 22.05 -23.36 4.80
N SER A 78 21.05 -24.15 5.15
CA SER A 78 19.65 -23.82 4.88
C SER A 78 19.14 -22.76 5.86
N HIS A 79 18.40 -21.79 5.33
CA HIS A 79 17.75 -20.72 6.07
C HIS A 79 16.25 -20.72 5.84
N THR A 80 15.48 -20.39 6.87
CA THR A 80 14.03 -20.16 6.76
C THR A 80 13.69 -18.76 7.21
N LEU A 81 13.14 -17.96 6.29
CA LEU A 81 12.61 -16.64 6.56
C LEU A 81 11.07 -16.66 6.49
N LEU A 82 10.43 -16.14 7.53
CA LEU A 82 9.00 -15.85 7.57
C LEU A 82 8.82 -14.34 7.62
N TYR A 83 8.23 -13.75 6.58
CA TYR A 83 7.85 -12.34 6.57
C TYR A 83 6.35 -12.18 6.31
N GLU A 84 5.80 -11.04 6.69
CA GLU A 84 4.36 -10.78 6.60
C GLU A 84 4.07 -9.70 5.55
N VAL A 85 3.07 -9.93 4.68
CA VAL A 85 2.67 -9.02 3.62
C VAL A 85 1.18 -8.66 3.71
N SER A 86 0.80 -7.45 3.30
CA SER A 86 -0.61 -7.09 3.16
C SER A 86 -1.30 -8.00 2.13
N PRO A 87 -2.51 -8.52 2.44
CA PRO A 87 -3.17 -9.51 1.60
C PRO A 87 -3.55 -8.94 0.22
N ASP A 88 -3.79 -7.64 0.16
CA ASP A 88 -4.03 -6.88 -1.05
C ASP A 88 -3.11 -5.66 -1.11
N TYR A 89 -3.10 -4.95 -2.24
CA TYR A 89 -2.49 -3.63 -2.35
C TYR A 89 -3.20 -2.65 -1.42
N LEU A 90 -2.47 -1.62 -0.99
CA LEU A 90 -2.98 -0.55 -0.15
C LEU A 90 -4.29 -0.02 -0.74
N ALA A 91 -5.33 -0.03 0.09
CA ALA A 91 -6.62 0.51 -0.25
C ALA A 91 -7.06 1.55 0.79
N ILE A 92 -7.84 2.52 0.32
CA ILE A 92 -8.54 3.49 1.16
C ILE A 92 -10.02 3.14 1.20
N GLY A 93 -10.66 3.27 2.36
CA GLY A 93 -12.08 2.97 2.56
C GLY A 93 -12.37 1.90 3.61
N SER A 94 -13.47 1.17 3.41
CA SER A 94 -13.99 0.11 4.29
C SER A 94 -14.00 -1.25 3.59
N ASP A 95 -14.37 -2.33 4.28
CA ASP A 95 -14.41 -3.67 3.66
C ASP A 95 -15.42 -3.81 2.52
N VAL A 96 -16.39 -2.89 2.42
CA VAL A 96 -17.49 -2.93 1.43
C VAL A 96 -17.43 -1.80 0.41
N ASP A 97 -16.71 -0.71 0.69
CA ASP A 97 -16.46 0.39 -0.23
C ASP A 97 -15.01 0.85 -0.10
N PHE A 98 -14.16 0.31 -0.98
CA PHE A 98 -12.74 0.63 -1.04
C PHE A 98 -12.22 0.75 -2.46
N VAL A 99 -11.08 1.44 -2.57
CA VAL A 99 -10.31 1.53 -3.81
C VAL A 99 -8.86 1.25 -3.50
N ARG A 100 -8.27 0.28 -4.21
CA ARG A 100 -6.81 0.09 -4.26
C ARG A 100 -6.19 1.34 -4.85
N ILE A 101 -5.35 2.04 -4.09
CA ILE A 101 -4.92 3.38 -4.44
C ILE A 101 -3.48 3.39 -4.96
N PRO A 102 -3.28 3.61 -6.27
CA PRO A 102 -1.97 3.97 -6.81
C PRO A 102 -1.41 5.22 -6.14
N LEU A 103 -0.14 5.17 -5.77
CA LEU A 103 0.60 6.30 -5.23
C LEU A 103 1.99 6.36 -5.88
N THR A 104 2.58 7.55 -5.84
CA THR A 104 4.00 7.72 -6.08
C THR A 104 4.80 7.11 -4.92
N PRO A 105 6.08 6.74 -5.14
CA PRO A 105 6.95 6.34 -4.04
C PRO A 105 7.04 7.39 -2.93
N MET A 106 7.02 8.69 -3.28
CA MET A 106 7.09 9.79 -2.30
C MET A 106 5.87 9.83 -1.36
N ALA A 107 4.69 9.42 -1.84
CA ALA A 107 3.50 9.29 -1.01
C ALA A 107 3.41 7.92 -0.31
N ALA A 108 3.85 6.84 -0.97
CA ALA A 108 3.80 5.48 -0.44
C ALA A 108 4.79 5.25 0.71
N GLN A 109 6.01 5.78 0.61
CA GLN A 109 7.07 5.53 1.58
C GLN A 109 6.74 6.07 3.00
N PRO A 110 6.20 7.30 3.16
CA PRO A 110 5.75 7.77 4.47
C PRO A 110 4.61 6.95 5.08
N ILE A 111 3.78 6.29 4.27
CA ILE A 111 2.74 5.36 4.74
C ILE A 111 3.40 4.08 5.24
N ALA A 112 4.31 3.49 4.44
CA ALA A 112 5.04 2.30 4.82
C ALA A 112 5.80 2.52 6.13
N ASP A 113 6.51 3.64 6.26
CA ASP A 113 7.23 4.00 7.49
C ASP A 113 6.29 4.11 8.69
N HIS A 114 5.15 4.79 8.54
CA HIS A 114 4.16 4.95 9.61
C HIS A 114 3.56 3.62 10.08
N LEU A 115 3.41 2.65 9.17
CA LEU A 115 2.86 1.33 9.45
C LEU A 115 3.94 0.29 9.80
N ASN A 116 5.18 0.70 10.08
CA ASN A 116 6.33 -0.18 10.33
C ASN A 116 6.53 -1.23 9.23
N CYS A 117 6.38 -0.79 7.99
CA CYS A 117 6.49 -1.59 6.78
C CYS A 117 7.65 -1.10 5.88
N ILE A 118 7.96 -1.91 4.87
CA ILE A 118 8.81 -1.58 3.73
C ILE A 118 8.02 -1.79 2.43
N LEU A 119 8.49 -1.16 1.36
CA LEU A 119 8.10 -1.52 -0.01
C LEU A 119 8.92 -2.76 -0.43
N PRO A 120 8.34 -3.68 -1.22
CA PRO A 120 8.99 -4.94 -1.56
C PRO A 120 10.15 -4.76 -2.53
N THR A 121 11.04 -5.74 -2.61
CA THR A 121 11.96 -5.91 -3.74
C THR A 121 11.29 -6.67 -4.89
N ARG A 122 11.95 -6.75 -6.05
CA ARG A 122 11.53 -7.65 -7.13
C ARG A 122 11.37 -9.11 -6.66
N LYS A 123 12.38 -9.67 -5.97
CA LYS A 123 12.34 -11.06 -5.49
C LYS A 123 11.17 -11.30 -4.53
N MET A 124 10.85 -10.34 -3.66
CA MET A 124 9.69 -10.44 -2.77
C MET A 124 8.38 -10.45 -3.54
N VAL A 125 8.23 -9.62 -4.58
CA VAL A 125 7.02 -9.63 -5.43
C VAL A 125 6.81 -11.01 -6.06
N ASP A 126 7.86 -11.64 -6.57
CA ASP A 126 7.78 -12.99 -7.13
C ASP A 126 7.43 -14.06 -6.08
N GLN A 127 8.00 -13.96 -4.87
CA GLN A 127 7.69 -14.83 -3.74
C GLN A 127 6.22 -14.71 -3.31
N ILE A 128 5.71 -13.48 -3.21
CA ILE A 128 4.31 -13.17 -2.91
C ILE A 128 3.40 -13.75 -3.98
N TYR A 129 3.72 -13.54 -5.27
CA TYR A 129 2.92 -14.09 -6.37
C TYR A 129 2.84 -15.62 -6.27
N LYS A 130 3.97 -16.31 -6.08
CA LYS A 130 3.99 -17.78 -5.95
C LYS A 130 3.04 -18.27 -4.86
N GLN A 131 3.03 -17.62 -3.70
CA GLN A 131 2.24 -18.02 -2.52
C GLN A 131 0.82 -17.43 -2.47
N ALA A 132 0.46 -16.52 -3.38
CA ALA A 132 -0.88 -15.95 -3.43
C ALA A 132 -1.95 -17.02 -3.75
N SER A 133 -2.98 -17.10 -2.92
CA SER A 133 -4.12 -18.00 -3.12
C SER A 133 -5.05 -17.50 -4.22
N ILE A 134 -5.06 -16.20 -4.49
CA ILE A 134 -5.80 -15.59 -5.60
C ILE A 134 -4.81 -14.97 -6.59
N LYS A 135 -4.83 -15.44 -7.82
CA LYS A 135 -4.11 -14.85 -8.96
C LYS A 135 -5.13 -14.47 -10.01
N LEU A 136 -5.11 -13.22 -10.47
CA LEU A 136 -6.03 -12.73 -11.50
C LEU A 136 -5.21 -12.21 -12.68
N PRO A 137 -5.70 -12.38 -13.92
CA PRO A 137 -4.99 -11.88 -15.09
C PRO A 137 -4.98 -10.35 -15.11
N PRO A 138 -3.89 -9.73 -15.60
CA PRO A 138 -3.81 -8.29 -15.85
C PRO A 138 -4.93 -7.77 -16.74
N LYS A 139 -5.41 -6.55 -16.46
CA LYS A 139 -6.42 -5.84 -17.27
C LYS A 139 -5.93 -4.43 -17.63
N PRO A 140 -5.21 -4.26 -18.74
CA PRO A 140 -4.70 -2.95 -19.14
C PRO A 140 -5.81 -1.97 -19.55
N LEU A 141 -5.58 -0.68 -19.26
CA LEU A 141 -6.38 0.47 -19.67
C LEU A 141 -5.46 1.45 -20.40
N THR A 142 -5.95 2.11 -21.45
CA THR A 142 -5.13 2.94 -22.34
C THR A 142 -5.34 4.43 -22.15
N GLU A 143 -6.44 4.86 -21.52
CA GLU A 143 -6.85 6.26 -21.44
C GLU A 143 -6.80 6.82 -20.01
N ASN A 144 -6.51 8.12 -19.90
CA ASN A 144 -6.55 8.89 -18.64
C ASN A 144 -5.87 8.16 -17.46
N ARG A 145 -4.72 7.55 -17.74
CA ARG A 145 -4.11 6.50 -16.90
C ARG A 145 -3.73 6.98 -15.49
N ASN A 146 -3.54 8.27 -15.29
CA ASN A 146 -3.13 8.91 -14.05
C ASN A 146 -4.28 9.59 -13.28
N SER A 147 -5.54 9.43 -13.74
CA SER A 147 -6.70 10.05 -13.09
C SER A 147 -7.29 9.18 -11.98
N LEU A 148 -7.83 9.82 -10.93
CA LEU A 148 -8.52 9.13 -9.84
C LEU A 148 -9.74 8.33 -10.33
N SER A 149 -10.47 8.83 -11.34
CA SER A 149 -11.58 8.11 -11.95
C SER A 149 -11.14 6.79 -12.59
N THR A 150 -9.98 6.78 -13.29
CA THR A 150 -9.39 5.53 -13.82
C THR A 150 -8.93 4.59 -12.71
N PHE A 151 -8.49 5.11 -11.55
CA PHE A 151 -8.11 4.26 -10.41
C PHE A 151 -9.34 3.54 -9.83
N VAL A 152 -10.45 4.28 -9.69
CA VAL A 152 -11.76 3.72 -9.29
C VAL A 152 -12.24 2.68 -10.30
N GLU A 153 -12.13 2.98 -11.61
CA GLU A 153 -12.56 2.07 -12.66
C GLU A 153 -11.74 0.77 -12.67
N HIS A 154 -10.41 0.87 -12.61
CA HIS A 154 -9.57 -0.32 -12.54
C HIS A 154 -9.82 -1.14 -11.27
N ASN A 155 -10.17 -0.50 -10.15
CA ASN A 155 -10.59 -1.21 -8.96
C ASN A 155 -11.88 -2.02 -9.19
N ARG A 156 -12.89 -1.44 -9.87
CA ARG A 156 -14.11 -2.18 -10.24
C ARG A 156 -13.81 -3.38 -11.13
N ILE A 157 -12.94 -3.21 -12.14
CA ILE A 157 -12.52 -4.30 -13.02
C ILE A 157 -11.86 -5.45 -12.23
N ILE A 158 -11.03 -5.14 -11.23
CA ILE A 158 -10.46 -6.15 -10.34
C ILE A 158 -11.56 -6.82 -9.50
N GLU A 159 -12.47 -6.06 -8.90
CA GLU A 159 -13.54 -6.62 -8.08
C GLU A 159 -14.50 -7.52 -8.89
N SER A 160 -14.79 -7.18 -10.15
CA SER A 160 -15.53 -8.07 -11.06
C SER A 160 -14.80 -9.39 -11.31
N GLN A 161 -13.47 -9.39 -11.35
CA GLN A 161 -12.69 -10.63 -11.44
C GLN A 161 -12.63 -11.40 -10.11
N ARG A 162 -12.92 -10.75 -8.98
CA ARG A 162 -12.90 -11.35 -7.63
C ARG A 162 -14.23 -11.94 -7.19
N VAL A 163 -15.30 -11.82 -7.98
CA VAL A 163 -16.60 -12.43 -7.67
C VAL A 163 -16.41 -13.91 -7.28
N GLY A 164 -16.99 -14.29 -6.13
CA GLY A 164 -16.89 -15.63 -5.55
C GLY A 164 -15.57 -15.94 -4.85
N LYS A 165 -14.62 -15.00 -4.76
CA LYS A 165 -13.34 -15.19 -4.07
C LYS A 165 -13.32 -14.43 -2.74
N PRO A 166 -12.79 -15.01 -1.65
CA PRO A 166 -12.82 -14.36 -0.33
C PRO A 166 -12.07 -13.03 -0.28
N ILE A 167 -12.61 -12.06 0.46
CA ILE A 167 -11.91 -10.84 0.89
C ILE A 167 -10.88 -11.19 1.96
N GLY A 168 -9.72 -10.53 1.92
CA GLY A 168 -8.60 -10.81 2.82
C GLY A 168 -7.68 -11.97 2.38
N SER A 169 -8.04 -12.72 1.34
CA SER A 169 -7.11 -13.68 0.73
C SER A 169 -5.96 -12.96 0.02
N LEU A 170 -4.75 -13.53 0.09
CA LEU A 170 -3.58 -12.99 -0.59
C LEU A 170 -3.79 -12.97 -2.11
N VAL A 171 -3.95 -11.77 -2.67
CA VAL A 171 -4.15 -11.54 -4.11
C VAL A 171 -2.89 -10.96 -4.75
N ALA A 172 -2.52 -11.50 -5.91
CA ALA A 172 -1.38 -11.05 -6.71
C ALA A 172 -1.69 -11.04 -8.21
N GLY A 173 -0.79 -10.44 -9.01
CA GLY A 173 -0.90 -10.36 -10.47
C GLY A 173 -1.75 -9.21 -11.01
N ILE A 174 -2.37 -8.38 -10.13
CA ILE A 174 -3.34 -7.34 -10.55
C ILE A 174 -2.77 -5.92 -10.69
N LYS A 175 -1.53 -5.66 -10.25
CA LYS A 175 -0.85 -4.36 -10.34
C LYS A 175 0.65 -4.58 -10.59
N LYS A 176 1.33 -3.50 -10.99
CA LYS A 176 2.79 -3.34 -10.95
C LYS A 176 3.17 -2.82 -9.58
N ASP A 177 3.89 -3.60 -8.79
CA ASP A 177 4.38 -3.18 -7.50
C ASP A 177 5.40 -2.04 -7.66
N VAL A 178 5.27 -1.00 -6.83
CA VAL A 178 6.37 -0.05 -6.59
C VAL A 178 7.37 -0.75 -5.67
N VAL A 179 8.62 -0.90 -6.15
CA VAL A 179 9.64 -1.74 -5.49
C VAL A 179 10.87 -0.93 -5.09
N VAL A 180 11.63 -1.39 -4.11
CA VAL A 180 12.99 -0.90 -3.82
C VAL A 180 14.03 -1.76 -4.57
N THR A 181 15.07 -1.11 -5.11
CA THR A 181 16.07 -1.72 -5.99
C THR A 181 17.35 -0.88 -5.99
N ASN A 182 18.50 -1.49 -6.27
CA ASN A 182 19.77 -0.76 -6.41
C ASN A 182 19.77 0.19 -7.62
N LEU A 183 18.88 -0.01 -8.60
CA LEU A 183 18.74 0.87 -9.76
C LEU A 183 18.34 2.31 -9.40
N LEU A 184 17.71 2.52 -8.24
CA LEU A 184 17.33 3.86 -7.75
C LEU A 184 18.56 4.72 -7.40
N GLN A 185 19.67 4.09 -7.02
CA GLN A 185 20.93 4.79 -6.73
C GLN A 185 21.72 5.14 -7.99
N GLN A 186 21.40 4.51 -9.13
CA GLN A 186 22.05 4.80 -10.41
C GLN A 186 21.39 5.97 -11.14
N ARG A 187 20.11 6.25 -10.83
CA ARG A 187 19.32 7.31 -11.46
C ARG A 187 18.42 7.96 -10.42
N GLU A 188 18.78 9.17 -10.03
CA GLU A 188 17.98 9.97 -9.10
C GLU A 188 16.59 10.29 -9.66
N ASN A 189 15.65 10.55 -8.76
CA ASN A 189 14.28 10.97 -9.05
C ASN A 189 13.49 9.99 -9.94
N ARG A 190 13.66 8.68 -9.72
CA ARG A 190 12.94 7.62 -10.45
C ARG A 190 12.04 6.80 -9.55
N VAL A 191 10.99 6.23 -10.14
CA VAL A 191 10.21 5.16 -9.54
C VAL A 191 10.61 3.83 -10.17
N ALA A 192 10.85 2.82 -9.34
CA ALA A 192 11.02 1.45 -9.80
C ALA A 192 9.70 0.70 -9.71
N ILE A 193 9.27 0.11 -10.82
CA ILE A 193 8.06 -0.70 -10.89
C ILE A 193 8.35 -2.07 -11.48
N TYR A 194 7.67 -3.10 -10.98
CA TYR A 194 7.83 -4.49 -11.41
C TYR A 194 6.53 -5.28 -11.25
N GLY A 195 6.34 -6.33 -12.05
CA GLY A 195 5.32 -7.34 -11.81
C GLY A 195 4.14 -7.25 -12.77
N TRP A 196 2.92 -7.20 -12.24
CA TRP A 196 1.68 -7.37 -13.00
C TRP A 196 1.68 -8.71 -13.75
N HIS A 197 1.93 -9.76 -12.97
CA HIS A 197 2.14 -11.13 -13.46
C HIS A 197 0.91 -11.69 -14.16
N GLN A 198 1.15 -12.30 -15.32
CA GLN A 198 0.20 -13.20 -15.97
C GLN A 198 0.01 -14.47 -15.14
N LEU A 199 -1.03 -15.25 -15.44
CA LEU A 199 -1.36 -16.47 -14.69
C LEU A 199 -0.24 -17.53 -14.73
N ASP A 200 0.58 -17.53 -15.78
CA ASP A 200 1.78 -18.38 -15.88
C ASP A 200 2.96 -17.90 -15.01
N GLY A 201 2.78 -16.79 -14.28
CA GLY A 201 3.79 -16.19 -13.42
C GLY A 201 4.80 -15.30 -14.14
N LYS A 202 4.62 -15.00 -15.43
CA LYS A 202 5.50 -14.05 -16.12
C LYS A 202 5.04 -12.61 -15.87
N PRO A 203 5.94 -11.72 -15.40
CA PRO A 203 5.60 -10.30 -15.24
C PRO A 203 5.38 -9.64 -16.60
N ILE A 204 4.32 -8.84 -16.75
CA ILE A 204 4.17 -7.94 -17.93
C ILE A 204 5.12 -6.75 -17.79
N GLN A 205 5.34 -6.28 -16.56
CA GLN A 205 6.26 -5.19 -16.27
C GLN A 205 7.62 -5.74 -15.80
N PRO A 206 8.67 -5.71 -16.64
CA PRO A 206 10.02 -5.95 -16.16
C PRO A 206 10.45 -4.83 -15.20
N LEU A 207 11.47 -5.10 -14.38
CA LEU A 207 12.00 -4.12 -13.44
C LEU A 207 12.57 -2.94 -14.22
N THR A 208 12.01 -1.76 -13.99
CA THR A 208 12.40 -0.57 -14.74
C THR A 208 12.30 0.69 -13.88
N THR A 209 13.17 1.65 -14.18
CA THR A 209 13.21 3.00 -13.61
C THR A 209 13.04 4.08 -14.68
N VAL A 210 12.35 3.77 -15.80
CA VAL A 210 12.16 4.73 -16.90
C VAL A 210 11.34 5.96 -16.51
N HIS A 211 10.45 5.81 -15.52
CA HIS A 211 9.57 6.88 -15.07
C HIS A 211 10.20 7.68 -13.93
N VAL A 212 9.89 8.98 -13.92
CA VAL A 212 10.20 9.90 -12.82
C VAL A 212 9.44 9.51 -11.55
N ASN A 213 9.96 9.82 -10.37
CA ASN A 213 9.35 9.45 -9.08
C ASN A 213 8.01 10.14 -8.80
N TRP A 214 7.64 11.17 -9.57
CA TRP A 214 6.30 11.77 -9.56
C TRP A 214 5.31 11.14 -10.56
N TYR A 215 5.73 10.12 -11.30
CA TYR A 215 4.83 9.36 -12.16
C TYR A 215 4.01 8.37 -11.34
N VAL A 216 2.71 8.33 -11.62
CA VAL A 216 1.78 7.32 -11.10
C VAL A 216 0.69 7.08 -12.12
N ASP A 217 0.28 5.83 -12.26
CA ASP A 217 -0.86 5.44 -13.06
C ASP A 217 -1.70 4.37 -12.36
N TYR A 218 -2.85 4.05 -12.95
CA TYR A 218 -3.82 3.09 -12.41
C TYR A 218 -3.22 1.70 -12.15
N SER A 219 -2.10 1.37 -12.81
CA SER A 219 -1.47 0.06 -12.71
C SER A 219 -0.48 -0.04 -11.56
N HIS A 220 -0.05 1.07 -10.95
CA HIS A 220 0.80 1.04 -9.76
C HIS A 220 0.06 0.40 -8.58
N GLY A 221 0.79 -0.42 -7.83
CA GLY A 221 0.33 -1.10 -6.62
C GLY A 221 1.30 -0.85 -5.48
N ILE A 222 0.78 -0.38 -4.34
CA ILE A 222 1.56 -0.26 -3.11
C ILE A 222 1.32 -1.50 -2.28
N ARG A 223 2.30 -2.39 -2.21
CA ARG A 223 2.27 -3.59 -1.37
C ARG A 223 3.04 -3.31 -0.10
N LEU A 224 2.42 -3.52 1.06
CA LEU A 224 3.08 -3.32 2.35
C LEU A 224 3.64 -4.64 2.83
N VAL A 225 4.92 -4.66 3.18
CA VAL A 225 5.57 -5.80 3.85
C VAL A 225 5.99 -5.34 5.23
N LYS A 226 5.62 -6.05 6.30
CA LYS A 226 6.08 -5.69 7.65
C LYS A 226 7.60 -5.70 7.69
N ARG A 227 8.16 -4.72 8.38
CA ARG A 227 9.61 -4.59 8.56
C ARG A 227 10.16 -5.69 9.46
N GLN A 228 9.40 -6.11 10.47
CA GLN A 228 9.77 -7.22 11.34
C GLN A 228 9.46 -8.56 10.68
N ALA A 229 10.41 -9.48 10.74
CA ALA A 229 10.29 -10.85 10.24
C ALA A 229 10.92 -11.84 11.24
N THR A 230 10.86 -13.13 10.91
CA THR A 230 11.51 -14.21 11.65
C THR A 230 12.48 -14.97 10.74
N LEU A 231 13.77 -14.95 11.04
CA LEU A 231 14.82 -15.71 10.36
C LEU A 231 15.33 -16.82 11.30
N ASP A 232 15.26 -18.08 10.87
CA ASP A 232 15.72 -19.25 11.63
C ASP A 232 15.16 -19.27 13.08
N GLY A 233 13.88 -18.89 13.23
CA GLY A 233 13.19 -18.81 14.51
C GLY A 233 13.50 -17.58 15.36
N LYS A 234 14.34 -16.65 14.88
CA LYS A 234 14.69 -15.41 15.58
C LYS A 234 14.14 -14.17 14.87
N GLY A 235 13.66 -13.20 15.63
CA GLY A 235 13.23 -11.92 15.07
C GLY A 235 14.37 -11.22 14.32
N CYS A 236 14.09 -10.69 13.13
CA CYS A 236 15.01 -9.86 12.36
C CYS A 236 14.29 -8.68 11.69
N ASP A 237 15.06 -7.67 11.31
CA ASP A 237 14.60 -6.51 10.57
C ASP A 237 14.90 -6.68 9.07
N LEU A 238 13.89 -6.59 8.22
CA LEU A 238 14.07 -6.76 6.77
C LEU A 238 14.94 -5.69 6.13
N ARG A 239 15.02 -4.47 6.69
CA ARG A 239 15.94 -3.45 6.16
C ARG A 239 17.39 -3.82 6.41
N ASP A 240 17.68 -4.42 7.56
CA ASP A 240 19.03 -4.88 7.89
C ASP A 240 19.37 -6.15 7.10
N LEU A 241 18.39 -7.04 6.93
CA LEU A 241 18.55 -8.23 6.09
C LEU A 241 18.82 -7.86 4.62
N LEU A 242 18.15 -6.85 4.08
CA LEU A 242 18.41 -6.35 2.72
C LEU A 242 19.84 -5.80 2.53
N LYS A 243 20.44 -5.25 3.59
CA LYS A 243 21.83 -4.74 3.57
C LYS A 243 22.87 -5.83 3.83
N ASN A 244 22.46 -7.00 4.33
CA ASN A 244 23.37 -8.06 4.74
C ASN A 244 23.82 -8.92 3.54
N ALA A 245 25.11 -8.87 3.19
CA ALA A 245 25.69 -9.61 2.07
C ALA A 245 25.52 -11.13 2.12
N ASP A 246 25.45 -11.71 3.32
CA ASP A 246 25.33 -13.15 3.50
C ASP A 246 23.87 -13.63 3.48
N LEU A 247 22.89 -12.74 3.70
CA LEU A 247 21.48 -13.11 3.92
C LEU A 247 20.50 -12.42 2.98
N CYS A 248 20.89 -11.34 2.29
CA CYS A 248 20.00 -10.58 1.40
C CYS A 248 19.44 -11.46 0.28
N PHE A 249 20.15 -12.52 -0.11
CA PHE A 249 19.71 -13.47 -1.12
C PHE A 249 18.32 -14.03 -0.82
N LEU A 250 17.88 -14.11 0.44
CA LEU A 250 16.53 -14.56 0.81
C LEU A 250 15.43 -13.68 0.20
N ILE A 251 15.67 -12.38 0.01
CA ILE A 251 14.65 -11.41 -0.44
C ILE A 251 15.17 -10.39 -1.48
N SER A 252 16.37 -10.54 -1.98
CA SER A 252 16.95 -9.72 -3.05
C SER A 252 17.74 -10.62 -3.99
N ASP A 253 17.57 -10.42 -5.28
CA ASP A 253 18.38 -11.02 -6.33
C ASP A 253 19.29 -9.99 -7.03
N GLU A 254 19.44 -8.82 -6.41
CA GLU A 254 20.39 -7.76 -6.80
C GLU A 254 21.63 -7.74 -5.88
N GLY A 255 21.75 -8.72 -4.98
CA GLY A 255 22.66 -8.64 -3.83
C GLY A 255 22.14 -7.66 -2.78
N PRO A 256 23.04 -7.11 -1.93
CA PRO A 256 22.66 -6.15 -0.91
C PRO A 256 22.04 -4.89 -1.50
N ILE A 257 20.94 -4.44 -0.91
CA ILE A 257 20.33 -3.13 -1.20
C ILE A 257 20.71 -2.18 -0.07
N GLY A 258 21.68 -1.30 -0.36
CA GLY A 258 22.22 -0.36 0.63
C GLY A 258 21.20 0.67 1.13
N VAL A 259 20.26 1.06 0.25
CA VAL A 259 19.18 2.01 0.53
C VAL A 259 17.84 1.36 0.22
N PRO A 260 17.28 0.55 1.14
CA PRO A 260 15.99 -0.15 0.93
C PRO A 260 14.80 0.77 1.24
N HIS A 261 14.82 1.98 0.67
CA HIS A 261 13.91 3.09 0.98
C HIS A 261 13.93 4.11 -0.18
N TYR A 262 12.87 4.91 -0.31
CA TYR A 262 12.73 5.98 -1.31
C TYR A 262 12.95 7.37 -0.73
#